data_AF-A0A2T4JG20-F1
#
_entry.id   AF-A0A2T4JG20-F1
#
_cell.length_a   1.000
_cell.length_b   1.000
_cell.length_c   1.000
_cell.angle_alpha   90.00
_cell.angle_beta   90.00
_cell.angle_gamma   90.00
#
_symmetry.space_group_name_H-M   'P 1'
#
loop_
_entity.id
_entity.type
_entity.pdbx_description
1 polymer ?
#
loop_
_entity_poly.entity_id
_entity_poly.type
_entity_poly.pdbx_seq_one_letter_code
_entity_poly.pdbx_strand_id
1 'polypeptide(L)' 'MSDWQHIEINNHGTIVVLRPISDEGRQWFEDNVGEPEPGGIYTCEPRMAQDILQAAARDLLSMK' A
#
# COMPACT_ATOMS: atom_id res chain seq x y z
N MET A 1 -5.36 14.88 10.86
CA MET A 1 -5.20 13.60 10.15
C MET A 1 -3.83 13.08 10.53
N SER A 2 -3.74 11.89 11.12
CA SER A 2 -2.49 11.37 11.69
C SER A 2 -1.36 11.39 10.66
N ASP A 3 -0.22 11.97 11.04
CA ASP A 3 1.04 12.05 10.25
C ASP A 3 1.71 10.68 9.99
N TRP A 4 0.94 9.59 10.03
CA TRP A 4 1.39 8.19 10.08
C TRP A 4 0.80 7.34 8.96
N GLN A 5 0.05 7.94 8.04
CA GLN A 5 -0.58 7.18 6.97
C GLN A 5 0.41 7.04 5.80
N HIS A 6 1.04 5.87 5.69
CA HIS A 6 1.99 5.56 4.61
C HIS A 6 1.30 5.19 3.30
N ILE A 7 0.02 4.78 3.36
CA ILE A 7 -0.75 4.22 2.24
C ILE A 7 -2.17 4.82 2.21
N GLU A 8 -2.55 5.39 1.07
CA GLU A 8 -3.93 5.75 0.74
C GLU A 8 -4.64 4.54 0.12
N ILE A 9 -5.87 4.26 0.54
CA ILE A 9 -6.65 3.09 0.13
C ILE A 9 -7.97 3.57 -0.47
N ASN A 10 -8.22 3.21 -1.74
CA ASN A 10 -9.50 3.45 -2.41
C ASN A 10 -10.12 2.12 -2.85
N ASN A 11 -11.24 1.74 -2.23
CA ASN A 11 -11.93 0.48 -2.52
C ASN A 11 -13.15 0.74 -3.43
N HIS A 12 -13.14 0.16 -4.62
CA HIS A 12 -14.23 0.26 -5.61
C HIS A 12 -15.12 -0.99 -5.67
N GLY A 13 -15.04 -1.87 -4.66
CA GLY A 13 -15.85 -3.08 -4.52
C GLY A 13 -15.24 -4.31 -5.21
N THR A 14 -14.86 -4.19 -6.48
CA THR A 14 -14.22 -5.28 -7.25
C THR A 14 -12.72 -5.11 -7.40
N ILE A 15 -12.23 -3.89 -7.24
CA ILE A 15 -10.83 -3.51 -7.36
C ILE A 15 -10.49 -2.54 -6.23
N VAL A 16 -9.31 -2.69 -5.65
CA VAL A 16 -8.75 -1.77 -4.65
C VAL A 16 -7.54 -1.09 -5.25
N VAL A 17 -7.47 0.23 -5.12
CA VAL A 17 -6.30 1.03 -5.44
C VAL A 17 -5.54 1.31 -4.15
N LEU A 18 -4.29 0.91 -4.11
CA LEU A 18 -3.33 1.21 -3.05
C LEU A 18 -2.33 2.23 -3.59
N ARG A 19 -2.21 3.38 -2.92
CA ARG A 19 -1.24 4.41 -3.27
C ARG A 19 -0.29 4.64 -2.09
N PRO A 20 0.99 4.26 -2.17
CA PRO A 20 1.95 4.66 -1.17
C PRO A 20 2.16 6.18 -1.24
N ILE A 21 1.91 6.88 -0.13
CA ILE A 21 1.96 8.35 -0.04
C ILE A 21 3.18 8.86 0.75
N SER A 22 4.03 7.95 1.19
CA SER A 22 5.29 8.21 1.91
C SER A 22 6.47 7.56 1.19
N ASP A 23 7.69 7.97 1.53
CA ASP A 23 8.91 7.38 0.96
C ASP A 23 9.09 5.94 1.45
N GLU A 24 8.84 5.69 2.74
CA GLU A 24 8.90 4.34 3.33
C GLU A 24 7.84 3.41 2.72
N GLY A 25 6.62 3.94 2.51
CA GLY A 25 5.57 3.20 1.83
C GLY A 25 5.94 2.87 0.38
N ARG A 26 6.55 3.80 -0.35
CA ARG A 26 7.00 3.55 -1.73
C ARG A 26 8.05 2.44 -1.77
N GLN A 27 9.08 2.55 -0.94
CA GLN A 27 10.14 1.55 -0.85
C GLN A 27 9.58 0.16 -0.49
N TRP A 28 8.71 0.07 0.51
CA TRP A 28 8.13 -1.21 0.92
C TRP A 28 7.31 -1.86 -0.22
N PHE A 29 6.55 -1.07 -0.98
CA PHE A 29 5.79 -1.60 -2.12
C PHE A 29 6.71 -2.08 -3.26
N GLU A 30 7.78 -1.35 -3.56
CA GLU A 30 8.79 -1.76 -4.55
C GLU A 30 9.44 -3.10 -4.18
N ASP A 31 9.75 -3.29 -2.89
CA ASP A 31 10.43 -4.49 -2.40
C ASP A 31 9.51 -5.72 -2.28
N ASN A 32 8.21 -5.52 -2.00
CA ASN A 32 7.31 -6.62 -1.60
C ASN A 32 6.15 -6.88 -2.58
N VAL A 33 5.77 -5.91 -3.41
CA VAL A 33 4.62 -6.01 -4.31
C VAL A 33 5.07 -6.05 -5.77
N GLY A 34 6.03 -5.20 -6.14
CA GLY A 34 6.61 -5.13 -7.48
C GLY A 34 6.47 -3.74 -8.11
N GLU A 35 6.43 -3.68 -9.44
CA GLU A 35 6.32 -2.41 -10.17
C GLU A 35 4.89 -1.86 -10.14
N PRO A 36 4.69 -0.55 -9.93
CA PRO A 36 3.38 0.07 -9.98
C PRO A 36 2.87 0.24 -11.42
N GLU A 37 1.56 0.38 -11.53
CA GLU A 37 0.92 0.87 -12.76
C GLU A 37 1.26 2.36 -13.00
N PRO A 38 1.06 2.87 -14.23
CA PRO A 38 1.23 4.29 -14.54
C PRO A 38 0.52 5.20 -13.54
N GLY A 39 1.25 6.18 -13.02
CA GLY A 39 0.76 7.06 -11.94
C GLY A 39 1.14 6.59 -10.53
N GLY A 40 1.97 5.55 -10.41
CA GLY A 40 2.50 5.10 -9.12
C GLY A 40 1.45 4.43 -8.24
N ILE A 41 0.45 3.81 -8.85
CA ILE A 41 -0.65 3.15 -8.16
C ILE A 41 -0.52 1.63 -8.27
N TYR A 42 -0.97 0.94 -7.24
CA TYR A 42 -1.09 -0.51 -7.24
C TYR A 42 -2.56 -0.88 -7.23
N THR A 43 -2.94 -1.85 -8.05
CA THR A 43 -4.33 -2.33 -8.10
C THR A 43 -4.37 -3.82 -7.85
N CYS A 44 -5.33 -4.24 -7.02
CA CYS A 44 -5.49 -5.65 -6.69
C CYS A 44 -6.94 -5.96 -6.28
N GLU A 45 -7.28 -7.25 -6.27
CA GLU A 45 -8.56 -7.70 -5.74
C GLU A 45 -8.66 -7.42 -4.23
N PRO A 46 -9.86 -7.13 -3.68
CA PRO A 46 -10.03 -6.75 -2.28
C PRO A 46 -9.42 -7.71 -1.24
N ARG A 47 -9.42 -9.02 -1.52
CA ARG A 47 -8.83 -10.03 -0.63
C ARG A 47 -7.31 -9.90 -0.55
N MET A 48 -6.66 -9.68 -1.69
CA MET A 48 -5.22 -9.48 -1.77
C MET A 48 -4.81 -8.14 -1.12
N ALA A 49 -5.63 -7.10 -1.29
CA ALA A 49 -5.39 -5.81 -0.63
C ALA A 49 -5.29 -5.95 0.89
N GLN A 50 -6.12 -6.80 1.49
CA GLN A 50 -6.07 -7.05 2.93
C GLN A 50 -4.73 -7.67 3.37
N ASP A 51 -4.23 -8.67 2.64
CA ASP A 51 -2.96 -9.32 2.95
C ASP A 51 -1.78 -8.35 2.82
N ILE A 52 -1.76 -7.54 1.76
CA ILE A 52 -0.76 -6.50 1.53
C ILE A 52 -0.78 -5.48 2.67
N LEU A 53 -1.95 -4.98 3.04
CA LEU A 53 -2.09 -3.96 4.09
C LEU A 53 -1.70 -4.48 5.47
N GLN A 54 -1.97 -5.75 5.77
CA GLN A 54 -1.54 -6.36 7.04
C GLN A 54 -0.02 -6.52 7.11
N ALA A 55 0.61 -6.96 6.02
CA ALA A 55 2.06 -7.05 5.95
C ALA A 55 2.71 -5.66 6.06
N ALA A 56 2.23 -4.69 5.29
CA ALA A 56 2.73 -3.32 5.32
C ALA A 56 2.54 -2.67 6.68
N ALA A 57 1.39 -2.85 7.34
CA ALA A 57 1.15 -2.32 8.68
C ALA A 57 2.13 -2.91 9.70
N ARG A 58 2.41 -4.22 9.65
CA ARG A 58 3.39 -4.84 10.54
C ARG A 58 4.78 -4.24 10.33
N ASP A 59 5.21 -4.13 9.08
CA ASP A 59 6.59 -3.79 8.77
C ASP A 59 6.82 -2.27 8.92
N LEU A 60 5.95 -1.43 8.36
CA LEU A 60 6.08 0.03 8.43
C LEU A 60 5.89 0.59 9.84
N LEU A 61 5.07 -0.04 10.69
CA LEU A 61 4.99 0.34 12.12
C LEU A 61 6.22 -0.10 12.92
N SER A 62 7.00 -1.06 12.40
CA SER A 62 8.19 -1.61 13.05
C SER A 62 9.50 -0.96 12.62
N MET A 63 9.54 -0.28 11.47
CA MET A 63 10.67 0.51 11.00
C MET A 63 10.81 1.75 11.88
N LYS A 64 11.64 1.65 12.92
CA LYS A 64 12.02 2.70 13.87
C LYS A 64 13.52 2.89 13.88
#